data_AF-A0A3P7J373-F1
#
_entry.id   AF-A0A3P7J373-F1
#
_cell.length_a   1.000
_cell.length_b   1.000
_cell.length_c   1.000
_cell.angle_alpha   90.00
_cell.angle_beta   90.00
_cell.angle_gamma   90.00
#
_symmetry.space_group_name_H-M   'P 1'
#
loop_
_entity.id
_entity.type
_entity.pdbx_description
1 polymer ?
#
loop_
_entity_poly.entity_id
_entity_poly.type
_entity_poly.pdbx_seq_one_letter_code
_entity_poly.pdbx_strand_id
1 'polypeptide(L)'
;PLIEEVKVSFHVFNKEVDYPLQEDEAEAVLEPEDADHRHQVKVLLLAHPGKEEVHKKAFGLLPDGSTDDAHEPTPFLKQLSFLVGTRGKEPLAIGGSWSPSCDGADPTNPATIIQTAIRATKALTGVDLSNCPQWWVS
;
A
#
# COMPACT_ATOMS: atom_id res chain seq x y z
N PRO A 1 -0.61 21.76 -2.17
CA PRO A 1 0.30 21.09 -3.13
C PRO A 1 -0.51 20.13 -4.02
N LEU A 2 -0.53 20.39 -5.33
CA LEU A 2 -1.12 19.47 -6.30
C LEU A 2 -0.26 18.21 -6.30
N ILE A 3 -0.82 17.07 -5.93
CA ILE A 3 -0.18 15.78 -6.18
C ILE A 3 -0.23 15.62 -7.69
N GLU A 4 0.91 15.79 -8.37
CA GLU A 4 1.00 15.46 -9.80
C GLU A 4 0.60 13.99 -9.97
N GLU A 5 -0.29 13.71 -10.92
CA GLU A 5 -0.60 12.34 -11.34
C GLU A 5 0.64 11.75 -12.03
N VAL A 6 1.55 11.21 -11.24
CA VAL A 6 2.69 10.46 -11.75
C VAL A 6 2.14 9.15 -12.30
N LYS A 7 2.24 8.98 -13.62
CA LYS A 7 1.90 7.73 -14.29
C LYS A 7 2.97 6.69 -13.93
N VAL A 8 2.69 5.85 -12.93
CA VAL A 8 3.59 4.79 -12.51
C VAL A 8 3.43 3.58 -13.44
N SER A 9 4.52 3.17 -14.08
CA SER A 9 4.62 1.87 -14.76
C SER A 9 5.08 0.82 -13.76
N PHE A 10 4.32 -0.27 -13.60
CA PHE A 10 4.72 -1.41 -12.78
C PHE A 10 4.81 -2.66 -13.65
N HIS A 11 5.70 -3.58 -13.27
CA HIS A 11 5.84 -4.88 -13.89
C HIS A 11 5.33 -5.93 -12.91
N VAL A 12 4.38 -6.75 -13.34
CA VAL A 12 3.91 -7.90 -12.56
C VAL A 12 4.70 -9.11 -13.02
N PHE A 13 5.61 -9.57 -12.18
CA PHE A 13 6.36 -10.79 -12.42
C PHE A 13 5.50 -12.02 -12.11
N ASN A 14 5.76 -13.11 -12.83
CA ASN A 14 5.15 -14.39 -12.48
C ASN A 14 5.67 -14.82 -11.10
N LYS A 15 4.81 -15.45 -10.28
CA LYS A 15 5.15 -15.96 -8.95
C LYS A 15 6.35 -16.92 -8.91
N GLU A 16 6.70 -17.52 -10.06
CA GLU A 16 7.83 -18.45 -10.21
C GLU A 16 9.15 -17.74 -10.55
N VAL A 17 9.11 -16.42 -10.74
CA VAL A 17 10.27 -15.60 -11.05
C VAL A 17 10.77 -14.98 -9.75
N ASP A 18 12.05 -15.21 -9.45
CA ASP A 18 12.72 -14.57 -8.33
C ASP A 18 12.65 -13.04 -8.46
N TYR A 19 12.56 -12.34 -7.33
CA TYR A 19 12.53 -10.89 -7.34
C TYR A 19 13.83 -10.37 -8.00
N PRO A 20 13.76 -9.52 -9.03
CA PRO A 20 14.94 -9.04 -9.73
C PRO A 20 15.65 -7.97 -8.89
N LEU A 21 16.39 -8.42 -7.88
CA LEU A 21 17.24 -7.57 -7.05
C LEU A 21 18.34 -6.95 -7.92
N GLN A 22 18.64 -5.67 -7.67
CA GLN A 22 19.87 -5.08 -8.19
C GLN A 22 21.09 -5.73 -7.52
N GLU A 23 22.27 -5.67 -8.14
CA GLU A 23 23.49 -6.36 -7.65
C GLU A 23 23.85 -6.03 -6.18
N ASP A 24 23.47 -4.83 -5.71
CA ASP A 24 23.73 -4.36 -4.34
C ASP A 24 22.47 -4.37 -3.44
N GLU A 25 21.34 -4.88 -3.92
CA GLU A 25 20.06 -4.87 -3.19
C GLU A 25 19.86 -6.17 -2.42
N ALA A 26 19.81 -6.07 -1.09
CA ALA A 26 19.47 -7.20 -0.23
C ALA A 26 17.97 -7.49 -0.26
N GLU A 27 17.61 -8.78 -0.19
CA GLU A 27 16.23 -9.21 -0.03
C GLU A 27 15.67 -8.71 1.31
N ALA A 28 14.45 -8.18 1.28
CA ALA A 28 13.80 -7.68 2.49
C ALA A 28 13.39 -8.86 3.39
N VAL A 29 13.90 -8.87 4.63
CA VAL A 29 13.58 -9.90 5.63
C VAL A 29 12.25 -9.57 6.30
N LEU A 30 11.25 -10.45 6.13
CA LEU A 30 9.92 -10.28 6.72
C LEU A 30 9.95 -10.39 8.25
N GLU A 31 10.63 -11.41 8.78
CA GLU A 31 10.73 -11.68 10.22
C GLU A 31 12.22 -11.76 10.62
N PRO A 32 12.83 -10.63 11.02
CA PRO A 32 14.15 -10.60 11.61
C PRO A 32 14.22 -11.41 12.92
N GLU A 33 15.42 -11.87 13.31
CA GLU A 33 15.61 -12.70 14.52
C GLU A 33 15.18 -11.99 15.81
N ASP A 34 15.31 -10.67 15.87
CA ASP A 34 14.97 -9.83 17.01
C ASP A 34 13.57 -9.17 16.87
N ALA A 35 12.72 -9.67 15.98
CA ALA A 35 11.37 -9.18 15.80
C ALA A 35 10.52 -9.31 17.08
N ASP A 36 9.87 -8.22 17.49
CA ASP A 36 8.98 -8.18 18.65
C ASP A 36 7.51 -8.08 18.21
N HIS A 37 6.82 -9.21 18.24
CA HIS A 37 5.41 -9.34 17.83
C HIS A 37 4.41 -8.50 18.65
N ARG A 38 4.83 -7.90 19.77
CA ARG A 38 4.00 -6.97 20.54
C ARG A 38 3.79 -5.65 19.82
N HIS A 39 4.70 -5.30 18.90
CA HIS A 39 4.63 -4.09 18.09
C HIS A 39 4.50 -4.49 16.63
N GLN A 40 3.35 -4.18 16.03
CA GLN A 40 3.06 -4.51 14.64
C GLN A 40 2.68 -3.27 13.86
N VAL A 41 3.15 -3.20 12.63
CA VAL A 41 2.76 -2.18 11.67
C VAL A 41 1.94 -2.84 10.58
N LYS A 42 0.81 -2.22 10.22
CA LYS A 42 -0.05 -2.63 9.11
C LYS A 42 -0.12 -1.52 8.09
N VAL A 43 -0.04 -1.89 6.83
CA VAL A 43 0.01 -0.99 5.68
C VAL A 43 -1.22 -1.26 4.82
N LEU A 44 -1.95 -0.19 4.52
CA LEU A 44 -3.09 -0.23 3.61
C LEU A 44 -2.74 0.55 2.35
N LEU A 45 -2.38 -0.18 1.29
CA LEU A 45 -2.14 0.42 -0.03
C LEU A 45 -3.46 0.43 -0.80
N LEU A 46 -3.88 1.62 -1.25
CA LEU A 46 -5.12 1.83 -1.98
C LEU A 46 -4.87 2.45 -3.34
N ALA A 47 -5.67 2.07 -4.32
CA ALA A 47 -5.73 2.66 -5.64
C ALA A 47 -7.18 3.06 -5.98
N HIS A 48 -7.34 4.11 -6.78
CA HIS A 48 -8.62 4.60 -7.25
C HIS A 48 -8.48 5.15 -8.69
N PRO A 49 -9.55 5.22 -9.48
CA PRO A 49 -9.48 5.62 -10.90
C PRO A 49 -9.26 7.12 -11.16
N GLY A 50 -8.75 7.88 -10.18
CA GLY A 50 -8.66 9.34 -10.20
C GLY A 50 -9.78 10.04 -9.42
N LYS A 51 -9.50 11.22 -8.84
CA LYS A 51 -10.43 11.91 -7.93
C LYS A 51 -11.72 12.33 -8.63
N GLU A 52 -11.61 12.87 -9.84
CA GLU A 52 -12.77 13.32 -10.62
C GLU A 52 -13.66 12.15 -11.02
N GLU A 53 -13.06 11.04 -11.45
CA GLU A 53 -13.79 9.83 -11.83
C GLU A 53 -14.50 9.22 -10.63
N VAL A 54 -13.83 9.19 -9.47
CA VAL A 54 -14.45 8.73 -8.23
C VAL A 54 -15.64 9.61 -7.84
N HIS A 55 -15.48 10.93 -7.94
CA HIS A 55 -16.53 11.89 -7.66
C HIS A 55 -17.72 11.70 -8.62
N LYS A 56 -17.47 11.59 -9.92
CA LYS A 56 -18.53 11.36 -10.92
C LYS A 56 -19.33 10.11 -10.62
N LYS A 57 -18.67 8.98 -10.39
CA LYS A 57 -19.33 7.70 -10.08
C LYS A 57 -20.04 7.71 -8.73
N ALA A 58 -19.47 8.37 -7.72
CA ALA A 58 -20.05 8.41 -6.38
C ALA A 58 -21.35 9.25 -6.31
N PHE A 59 -21.55 10.16 -7.26
CA PHE A 59 -22.72 11.04 -7.32
C PHE A 59 -23.57 10.84 -8.59
N GLY A 60 -23.25 9.87 -9.45
CA GLY A 60 -24.00 9.61 -10.69
C GLY A 60 -23.95 10.78 -11.68
N LEU A 61 -22.81 11.49 -11.75
CA LEU A 61 -22.68 12.71 -12.54
C LEU A 61 -22.35 12.40 -14.00
N LEU A 62 -23.04 13.11 -14.90
CA LEU A 62 -22.75 13.19 -16.32
C LEU A 62 -21.56 14.14 -16.59
N PRO A 63 -21.01 14.15 -17.82
CA PRO A 63 -19.88 15.03 -18.17
C PRO A 63 -20.14 16.52 -17.97
N ASP A 64 -21.40 16.95 -18.02
CA ASP A 64 -21.83 18.34 -17.80
C ASP A 64 -22.11 18.68 -16.33
N GLY A 65 -21.95 17.71 -15.42
CA GLY A 65 -22.18 17.87 -13.99
C GLY A 65 -23.64 17.71 -13.54
N SER A 66 -24.55 17.40 -14.46
CA SER A 66 -25.92 17.01 -14.10
C SER A 66 -25.98 15.56 -13.61
N THR A 67 -27.04 15.19 -12.91
CA THR A 67 -27.30 13.82 -12.47
C THR A 67 -28.21 13.12 -13.48
N ASP A 68 -27.93 11.86 -13.76
CA ASP A 68 -28.86 11.00 -14.51
C ASP A 68 -29.75 10.25 -13.50
N ASP A 69 -31.05 10.57 -13.44
CA ASP A 69 -32.02 9.90 -12.56
C ASP A 69 -32.13 8.38 -12.85
N ALA A 70 -31.68 7.93 -14.03
CA ALA A 70 -31.61 6.51 -14.38
C ALA A 70 -30.32 5.81 -13.90
N HIS A 71 -29.28 6.57 -13.51
CA HIS A 71 -27.98 6.02 -13.11
C HIS A 71 -27.82 6.02 -11.59
N GLU A 72 -27.81 4.83 -10.99
CA GLU A 72 -27.60 4.71 -9.54
C GLU A 72 -26.12 5.01 -9.19
N PRO A 73 -25.86 5.93 -8.24
CA PRO A 73 -24.50 6.23 -7.82
C PRO A 73 -23.77 4.99 -7.29
N THR A 74 -22.51 4.81 -7.71
CA THR A 74 -21.69 3.70 -7.22
C THR A 74 -21.13 4.03 -5.83
N PRO A 75 -21.35 3.20 -4.80
CA PRO A 75 -20.80 3.46 -3.47
C PRO A 75 -19.29 3.67 -3.50
N PHE A 76 -18.81 4.70 -2.80
CA PHE A 76 -17.41 5.11 -2.80
C PHE A 76 -16.43 3.96 -2.57
N LEU A 77 -16.71 3.08 -1.59
CA LEU A 77 -15.87 1.93 -1.27
C LEU A 77 -15.73 0.91 -2.41
N LYS A 78 -16.70 0.81 -3.32
CA LYS A 78 -16.62 -0.07 -4.50
C LYS A 78 -15.69 0.47 -5.59
N GLN A 79 -15.21 1.70 -5.43
CA GLN A 79 -14.33 2.37 -6.38
C GLN A 79 -12.87 2.36 -5.93
N LEU A 80 -12.62 1.84 -4.72
CA LEU A 80 -11.28 1.67 -4.17
C LEU A 80 -10.82 0.23 -4.37
N SER A 81 -9.57 0.08 -4.76
CA SER A 81 -8.87 -1.20 -4.79
C SER A 81 -7.81 -1.20 -3.69
N PHE A 82 -7.69 -2.31 -2.95
CA PHE A 82 -6.71 -2.46 -1.90
C PHE A 82 -5.75 -3.59 -2.23
N LEU A 83 -4.45 -3.39 -1.98
CA LEU A 83 -3.50 -4.49 -1.98
C LEU A 83 -3.64 -5.25 -0.66
N VAL A 84 -3.95 -6.53 -0.76
CA VAL A 84 -4.07 -7.43 0.38
C VAL A 84 -3.33 -8.73 0.09
N GLY A 85 -2.76 -9.33 1.14
CA GLY A 85 -2.36 -10.72 1.09
C GLY A 85 -3.59 -11.62 1.09
N THR A 86 -3.43 -12.88 0.69
CA THR A 86 -4.52 -13.86 0.80
C THR A 86 -4.03 -15.13 1.48
N ARG A 87 -4.82 -15.64 2.42
CA ARG A 87 -4.65 -16.98 2.98
C ARG A 87 -5.92 -17.76 2.74
N GLY A 88 -5.92 -18.58 1.69
CA GLY A 88 -7.15 -19.17 1.18
C GLY A 88 -8.11 -18.10 0.68
N LYS A 89 -9.25 -17.93 1.33
CA LYS A 89 -10.26 -16.90 0.98
C LYS A 89 -10.21 -15.66 1.88
N GLU A 90 -9.36 -15.66 2.90
CA GLU A 90 -9.30 -14.57 3.87
C GLU A 90 -8.28 -13.51 3.44
N PRO A 91 -8.66 -12.22 3.40
CA PRO A 91 -7.74 -11.14 3.15
C PRO A 91 -6.83 -10.94 4.37
N LEU A 92 -5.54 -10.76 4.12
CA LEU A 92 -4.55 -10.42 5.12
C LEU A 92 -4.01 -9.01 4.85
N ALA A 93 -3.90 -8.23 5.92
CA ALA A 93 -3.24 -6.93 5.85
C ALA A 93 -1.75 -7.11 5.54
N ILE A 94 -1.21 -6.21 4.72
CA ILE A 94 0.23 -6.10 4.51
C ILE A 94 0.87 -5.50 5.76
N GLY A 95 2.06 -5.96 6.13
CA GLY A 95 2.79 -5.47 7.29
C GLY A 95 3.40 -6.60 8.12
N GLY A 96 4.06 -6.24 9.21
CA GLY A 96 4.89 -7.17 9.97
C GLY A 96 5.22 -6.67 11.38
N SER A 97 5.96 -7.51 12.10
CA SER A 97 6.48 -7.20 13.43
C SER A 97 7.65 -6.23 13.33
N TRP A 98 7.75 -5.30 14.27
CA TRP A 98 8.89 -4.40 14.39
C TRP A 98 10.15 -5.14 14.85
N SER A 99 11.31 -4.74 14.33
CA SER A 99 12.65 -5.20 14.74
C SER A 99 13.54 -4.00 15.12
N PRO A 100 14.12 -3.99 16.33
CA PRO A 100 15.04 -2.92 16.74
C PRO A 100 16.26 -2.77 15.85
N SER A 101 16.85 -3.89 15.41
CA SER A 101 18.06 -3.89 14.57
C SER A 101 17.80 -3.39 13.15
N CYS A 102 16.61 -3.64 12.60
CA CYS A 102 16.28 -3.35 11.22
C CYS A 102 15.54 -2.02 11.03
N ASP A 103 14.65 -1.67 11.97
CA ASP A 103 13.70 -0.57 11.77
C ASP A 103 14.01 0.67 12.62
N GLY A 104 14.82 0.50 13.67
CA GLY A 104 15.14 1.54 14.65
C GLY A 104 14.71 1.16 16.07
N ALA A 105 15.36 1.76 17.08
CA ALA A 105 15.30 1.27 18.47
C ALA A 105 13.98 1.52 19.23
N ASP A 106 13.18 2.50 18.82
CA ASP A 106 11.92 2.87 19.49
C ASP A 106 10.71 2.54 18.58
N PRO A 107 9.87 1.56 18.94
CA PRO A 107 8.72 1.16 18.12
C PRO A 107 7.61 2.21 18.06
N THR A 108 7.66 3.25 18.91
CA THR A 108 6.68 4.34 18.94
C THR A 108 7.10 5.54 18.10
N ASN A 109 8.38 5.59 17.68
CA ASN A 109 8.89 6.66 16.84
C ASN A 109 8.31 6.52 15.41
N PRO A 110 7.70 7.58 14.84
CA PRO A 110 7.15 7.54 13.48
C PRO A 110 8.13 7.07 12.41
N ALA A 111 9.42 7.43 12.53
CA ALA A 111 10.45 6.97 11.60
C ALA A 111 10.61 5.44 11.65
N THR A 112 10.61 4.85 12.84
CA THR A 112 10.67 3.40 13.05
C THR A 112 9.44 2.68 12.49
N ILE A 113 8.26 3.26 12.69
CA ILE A 113 7.00 2.72 12.14
C ILE A 113 7.07 2.70 10.61
N ILE A 114 7.57 3.78 10.00
CA ILE A 114 7.75 3.88 8.55
C ILE A 114 8.78 2.85 8.05
N GLN A 115 9.91 2.67 8.72
CA GLN A 115 10.90 1.65 8.33
C GLN A 115 10.33 0.23 8.41
N THR A 116 9.58 -0.07 9.47
CA THR A 116 8.87 -1.36 9.60
C THR A 116 7.88 -1.56 8.45
N ALA A 117 7.12 -0.50 8.08
CA ALA A 117 6.18 -0.53 6.97
C ALA A 117 6.89 -0.78 5.62
N ILE A 118 8.01 -0.10 5.36
CA ILE A 118 8.82 -0.27 4.15
C ILE A 118 9.32 -1.71 4.07
N ARG A 119 10.01 -2.20 5.11
CA ARG A 119 10.59 -3.54 5.14
C ARG A 119 9.55 -4.62 4.93
N ALA A 120 8.47 -4.60 5.71
CA ALA A 120 7.44 -5.63 5.62
C ALA A 120 6.68 -5.58 4.28
N THR A 121 6.40 -4.39 3.74
CA THR A 121 5.73 -4.27 2.44
C THR A 121 6.60 -4.77 1.31
N LYS A 122 7.89 -4.43 1.33
CA LYS A 122 8.86 -4.89 0.34
C LYS A 122 9.01 -6.42 0.40
N ALA A 123 9.13 -7.00 1.60
CA ALA A 123 9.24 -8.44 1.79
C ALA A 123 8.00 -9.21 1.32
N LEU A 124 6.79 -8.67 1.55
CA LEU A 124 5.53 -9.35 1.21
C LEU A 124 5.09 -9.16 -0.25
N THR A 125 5.46 -8.04 -0.87
CA THR A 125 4.85 -7.61 -2.15
C THR A 125 5.87 -7.23 -3.21
N GLY A 126 7.14 -7.06 -2.85
CA GLY A 126 8.17 -6.50 -3.71
C GLY A 126 8.04 -5.00 -3.97
N VAL A 127 7.06 -4.32 -3.37
CA VAL A 127 6.89 -2.87 -3.53
C VAL A 127 7.75 -2.14 -2.52
N ASP A 128 8.73 -1.38 -3.02
CA ASP A 128 9.57 -0.51 -2.20
C ASP A 128 8.91 0.84 -1.95
N LEU A 129 8.60 1.13 -0.68
CA LEU A 129 7.97 2.38 -0.25
C LEU A 129 8.98 3.44 0.21
N SER A 130 10.29 3.22 0.06
CA SER A 130 11.34 4.15 0.54
C SER A 130 11.23 5.54 -0.09
N ASN A 131 10.75 5.63 -1.33
CA ASN A 131 10.52 6.88 -2.04
C ASN A 131 9.10 7.45 -1.86
N CYS A 132 8.30 6.89 -0.95
CA CYS A 132 6.97 7.40 -0.67
C CYS A 132 7.08 8.82 -0.08
N PRO A 133 6.50 9.85 -0.74
CA PRO A 133 6.76 11.24 -0.39
C PRO A 133 6.04 11.68 0.88
N GLN A 134 5.00 10.95 1.30
CA GLN A 134 4.14 11.31 2.42
C GLN A 134 3.69 10.06 3.16
N TRP A 135 3.76 10.12 4.49
CA TRP A 135 3.32 9.06 5.38
C TRP A 135 2.30 9.60 6.37
N TRP A 136 1.19 8.89 6.50
CA TRP A 136 0.18 9.14 7.54
C TRP A 136 0.29 8.03 8.58
N VAL A 137 0.96 8.34 9.69
CA VAL A 137 1.10 7.44 10.84
C VAL A 137 0.07 7.84 11.89
N SER A 138 -0.74 6.88 12.34
CA SER A 138 -1.82 7.07 13.34
C SER A 138 -1.53 6.34 14.64
#